data_AF-G8LCC4-F1
#
_entry.id   AF-G8LCC4-F1
#
_cell.length_a   1.000
_cell.length_b   1.000
_cell.length_c   1.000
_cell.angle_alpha   90.00
_cell.angle_beta   90.00
_cell.angle_gamma   90.00
#
_symmetry.space_group_name_H-M   'P 1'
#
loop_
_entity.id
_entity.type
_entity.pdbx_description
1 polymer ?
#
loop_
_entity_poly.entity_id
_entity_poly.type
_entity_poly.pdbx_seq_one_letter_code
_entity_poly.pdbx_strand_id
1 'polypeptide(L)'
;MSEAVQLPIPAKLAPLFTAVNKRYRCSHGGRGSAKTRTFALMTAVKAYQSMMNGESGVVLCAREFMNSLEESSMQEVKQAILSVPWLASNFDIGEKYIRTIDKSVNYVFCGLRHNLDSIKSKARILLCWVDEAESVSEIAWQKLSPTVREEGSEIWVTWNPERDGSATDNRAIMTPDMLACNAVGGFSRDFWAEIDNQVLQLRDQEVGMEIVNDLIGVQTVLPVGKTAKLYNVVGDIADDVSVSIDGQAPFSFDHTEYASDGDPIPVFTAGYGVNWRHAAGMYSVGIDLVLDSQMAKMRKFNQKRVNYYLNGDSKIQVQSYPAQGIKNHRNTKKINLGSGAGGANIDLTTADMTAIFAFFGKGAFGTTARTNKVAAYDVMWVSPEIWANLAQPYVVNGVVSGTVLQAVLPFAPVKEIRMSFALTGNEFIAYVRRRDVISPLVGMAVGVVPLPRPLPNVNYNFQIMSAEGLQITADDQGLSGVVYGANLA
;
A
#
# COMPACT_ATOMS: atom_id res chain seq x y z
N MET A 1 -50.22 -36.23 21.04
CA MET A 1 -48.88 -36.74 21.39
C MET A 1 -47.87 -35.84 20.69
N SER A 2 -47.10 -35.05 21.42
CA SER A 2 -46.04 -34.23 20.83
C SER A 2 -44.89 -35.16 20.45
N GLU A 3 -44.80 -35.56 19.18
CA GLU A 3 -43.68 -36.37 18.68
C GLU A 3 -42.42 -35.49 18.61
N ALA A 4 -41.84 -35.22 19.77
CA ALA A 4 -40.51 -34.63 19.86
C ALA A 4 -39.49 -35.71 19.47
N VAL A 5 -38.90 -35.56 18.30
CA VAL A 5 -37.87 -36.48 17.82
C VAL A 5 -36.50 -36.02 18.32
N GLN A 6 -35.74 -36.93 18.94
CA GLN A 6 -34.38 -36.63 19.42
C GLN A 6 -33.37 -36.75 18.28
N LEU A 7 -32.56 -35.71 18.09
CA LEU A 7 -31.46 -35.67 17.15
C LEU A 7 -30.11 -35.63 17.90
N PRO A 8 -29.12 -36.44 17.52
CA PRO A 8 -27.81 -36.45 18.17
C PRO A 8 -26.97 -35.26 17.68
N ILE A 9 -27.21 -34.07 18.26
CA ILE A 9 -26.48 -32.82 17.96
C ILE A 9 -25.55 -32.50 19.13
N PRO A 10 -24.26 -32.17 18.88
CA PRO A 10 -23.37 -31.69 19.94
C PRO A 10 -23.93 -30.45 20.64
N ALA A 11 -23.95 -30.44 21.99
CA ALA A 11 -24.53 -29.35 22.79
C ALA A 11 -24.02 -27.95 22.41
N LYS A 12 -22.75 -27.84 21.99
CA LYS A 12 -22.15 -26.58 21.55
C LYS A 12 -22.74 -25.99 20.26
N LEU A 13 -23.35 -26.83 19.40
CA LEU A 13 -23.95 -26.41 18.13
C LEU A 13 -25.46 -26.25 18.20
N ALA A 14 -26.12 -26.77 19.23
CA ALA A 14 -27.57 -26.68 19.38
C ALA A 14 -28.11 -25.23 19.38
N PRO A 15 -27.49 -24.24 20.08
CA PRO A 15 -27.95 -22.85 20.05
C PRO A 15 -27.96 -22.24 18.64
N LEU A 16 -27.07 -22.70 17.76
CA LEU A 16 -26.99 -22.19 16.40
C LEU A 16 -28.25 -22.52 15.60
N PHE A 17 -28.86 -23.69 15.81
CA PHE A 17 -30.02 -24.16 15.06
C PHE A 17 -31.35 -23.78 15.71
N THR A 18 -31.37 -23.45 17.00
CA THR A 18 -32.58 -22.97 17.70
C THR A 18 -32.84 -21.48 17.51
N ALA A 19 -31.85 -20.70 17.06
CA ALA A 19 -32.04 -19.29 16.76
C ALA A 19 -33.03 -19.09 15.59
N VAL A 20 -34.05 -18.25 15.78
CA VAL A 20 -35.06 -17.93 14.76
C VAL A 20 -34.63 -16.75 13.88
N ASN A 21 -35.16 -16.69 12.65
CA ASN A 21 -34.98 -15.58 11.70
C ASN A 21 -33.52 -15.19 11.42
N LYS A 22 -32.65 -16.19 11.21
CA LYS A 22 -31.24 -15.95 10.86
C LYS A 22 -30.98 -16.27 9.40
N ARG A 23 -30.57 -15.23 8.66
CA ARG A 23 -30.15 -15.36 7.27
C ARG A 23 -28.85 -16.14 7.11
N TYR A 24 -27.93 -15.96 8.05
CA TYR A 24 -26.64 -16.64 8.07
C TYR A 24 -26.49 -17.49 9.34
N ARG A 25 -26.04 -18.74 9.19
CA ARG A 25 -25.63 -19.61 10.30
C ARG A 25 -24.21 -20.09 10.09
N CYS A 26 -23.32 -19.66 10.96
CA CYS A 26 -21.88 -19.83 10.79
C CYS A 26 -21.29 -20.66 11.93
N SER A 27 -20.35 -21.55 11.62
CA SER A 27 -19.57 -22.26 12.63
C SER A 27 -18.12 -22.45 12.19
N HIS A 28 -17.19 -22.00 13.02
CA HIS A 28 -15.75 -22.08 12.78
C HIS A 28 -15.03 -22.82 13.93
N GLY A 29 -13.79 -23.30 13.69
CA GLY A 29 -12.93 -23.93 14.71
C GLY A 29 -12.02 -25.02 14.14
N GLY A 30 -11.30 -25.77 14.97
CA GLY A 30 -10.35 -26.81 14.51
C GLY A 30 -10.96 -28.10 13.97
N ARG A 31 -10.10 -29.00 13.46
CA ARG A 31 -10.45 -30.38 13.07
C ARG A 31 -11.01 -31.17 14.26
N GLY A 32 -11.93 -32.10 14.01
CA GLY A 32 -12.61 -32.88 15.07
C GLY A 32 -13.76 -32.15 15.79
N SER A 33 -14.10 -30.93 15.38
CA SER A 33 -15.15 -30.13 16.02
C SER A 33 -16.60 -30.58 15.71
N ALA A 34 -16.80 -31.68 14.99
CA ALA A 34 -18.11 -32.22 14.56
C ALA A 34 -18.97 -31.27 13.69
N LYS A 35 -18.41 -30.19 13.16
CA LYS A 35 -19.13 -29.15 12.39
C LYS A 35 -19.79 -29.70 11.13
N THR A 36 -18.99 -30.25 10.21
CA THR A 36 -19.44 -30.74 8.90
C THR A 36 -20.57 -31.75 9.02
N ARG A 37 -20.40 -32.79 9.85
CA ARG A 37 -21.42 -33.81 10.08
C ARG A 37 -22.72 -33.26 10.67
N THR A 38 -22.62 -32.31 11.61
CA THR A 38 -23.80 -31.70 12.24
C THR A 38 -24.56 -30.82 11.24
N PHE A 39 -23.86 -29.99 10.46
CA PHE A 39 -24.49 -29.17 9.43
C PHE A 39 -25.12 -30.02 8.33
N ALA A 40 -24.43 -31.08 7.87
CA ALA A 40 -24.96 -32.04 6.92
C ALA A 40 -26.30 -32.64 7.41
N LEU A 41 -26.35 -33.12 8.65
CA LEU A 41 -27.58 -33.63 9.26
C LEU A 41 -28.69 -32.57 9.30
N MET A 42 -28.34 -31.36 9.74
CA MET A 42 -29.33 -30.29 9.86
C MET A 42 -29.84 -29.80 8.51
N THR A 43 -29.06 -29.90 7.43
CA THR A 43 -29.57 -29.59 6.08
C THR A 43 -30.71 -30.54 5.73
N ALA A 44 -30.58 -31.82 6.08
CA ALA A 44 -31.60 -32.83 5.80
C ALA A 44 -32.84 -32.66 6.67
N VAL A 45 -32.66 -32.23 7.93
CA VAL A 45 -33.79 -31.83 8.79
C VAL A 45 -34.54 -30.63 8.19
N LYS A 46 -33.82 -29.62 7.67
CA LYS A 46 -34.45 -28.46 7.02
C LYS A 46 -35.17 -28.87 5.73
N ALA A 47 -34.58 -29.74 4.91
CA ALA A 47 -35.23 -30.29 3.72
C ALA A 47 -36.50 -31.07 4.07
N TYR A 48 -36.47 -31.89 5.12
CA TYR A 48 -37.66 -32.59 5.63
C TYR A 48 -38.73 -31.62 6.12
N GLN A 49 -38.36 -30.56 6.84
CA GLN A 49 -39.30 -29.52 7.28
C GLN A 49 -39.95 -28.81 6.10
N SER A 50 -39.19 -28.43 5.09
CA SER A 50 -39.72 -27.81 3.86
C SER A 50 -40.68 -28.77 3.13
N MET A 51 -40.33 -30.06 3.00
CA MET A 51 -41.24 -31.08 2.46
C MET A 51 -42.56 -31.14 3.24
N MET A 52 -42.49 -31.23 4.58
CA MET A 52 -43.68 -31.28 5.45
C MET A 52 -44.54 -30.01 5.37
N ASN A 53 -43.92 -28.86 5.10
CA ASN A 53 -44.60 -27.58 4.90
C ASN A 53 -45.17 -27.43 3.47
N GLY A 54 -44.96 -28.39 2.57
CA GLY A 54 -45.39 -28.31 1.18
C GLY A 54 -44.56 -27.36 0.31
N GLU A 55 -43.36 -26.99 0.75
CA GLU A 55 -42.42 -26.17 0.00
C GLU A 55 -41.65 -27.02 -1.00
N SER A 56 -41.35 -26.46 -2.18
CA SER A 56 -40.52 -27.13 -3.20
C SER A 56 -39.33 -26.26 -3.57
N GLY A 57 -38.16 -26.88 -3.71
CA GLY A 57 -36.94 -26.15 -4.00
C GLY A 57 -35.67 -26.99 -3.90
N VAL A 58 -34.57 -26.29 -3.66
CA VAL A 58 -33.22 -26.87 -3.72
C VAL A 58 -32.44 -26.57 -2.45
N VAL A 59 -31.76 -27.60 -1.94
CA VAL A 59 -30.65 -27.44 -0.99
C VAL A 59 -29.35 -27.44 -1.78
N LEU A 60 -28.65 -26.30 -1.78
CA LEU A 60 -27.39 -26.11 -2.49
C LEU A 60 -26.22 -26.34 -1.52
N CYS A 61 -25.43 -27.39 -1.75
CA CYS A 61 -24.19 -27.64 -1.04
C CYS A 61 -23.00 -27.21 -1.90
N ALA A 62 -22.13 -26.34 -1.38
CA ALA A 62 -21.03 -25.77 -2.12
C ALA A 62 -19.68 -25.88 -1.38
N ARG A 63 -18.59 -25.96 -2.15
CA ARG A 63 -17.19 -25.86 -1.68
C ARG A 63 -16.36 -25.12 -2.72
N GLU A 64 -15.21 -24.52 -2.36
CA GLU A 64 -14.41 -23.80 -3.36
C GLU A 64 -13.83 -24.71 -4.43
N PHE A 65 -13.06 -25.71 -4.02
CA PHE A 65 -12.49 -26.71 -4.90
C PHE A 65 -13.29 -28.00 -4.80
N MET A 66 -13.77 -28.47 -5.93
CA MET A 66 -14.44 -29.76 -6.04
C MET A 66 -13.66 -30.57 -7.07
N ASN A 67 -12.73 -31.41 -6.62
CA ASN A 67 -12.05 -32.34 -7.52
C ASN A 67 -13.00 -33.50 -7.87
N SER A 68 -12.96 -33.94 -9.12
CA SER A 68 -13.79 -35.04 -9.61
C SER A 68 -13.27 -36.39 -9.09
N LEU A 69 -13.88 -36.87 -8.01
CA LEU A 69 -14.04 -38.27 -7.62
C LEU A 69 -15.04 -38.26 -6.46
N GLU A 70 -16.32 -38.39 -6.80
CA GLU A 70 -17.42 -38.76 -5.91
C GLU A 70 -17.37 -38.23 -4.45
N GLU A 71 -17.91 -37.02 -4.29
CA GLU A 71 -18.86 -36.69 -3.22
C GLU A 71 -18.34 -36.49 -1.77
N SER A 72 -17.32 -35.66 -1.47
CA SER A 72 -17.02 -35.37 -0.05
C SER A 72 -18.22 -34.77 0.71
N SER A 73 -18.87 -33.69 0.23
CA SER A 73 -20.04 -33.11 0.91
C SER A 73 -21.31 -33.96 0.78
N MET A 74 -21.49 -34.62 -0.36
CA MET A 74 -22.67 -35.42 -0.66
C MET A 74 -22.65 -36.74 0.10
N GLN A 75 -21.48 -37.40 0.27
CA GLN A 75 -21.32 -38.54 1.17
C GLN A 75 -21.55 -38.13 2.62
N GLU A 76 -21.06 -36.97 3.07
CA GLU A 76 -21.35 -36.47 4.43
C GLU A 76 -22.85 -36.30 4.67
N VAL A 77 -23.59 -35.79 3.68
CA VAL A 77 -25.07 -35.70 3.75
C VAL A 77 -25.71 -37.09 3.73
N LYS A 78 -25.29 -38.01 2.85
CA LYS A 78 -25.83 -39.39 2.83
C LYS A 78 -25.63 -40.09 4.16
N GLN A 79 -24.41 -40.06 4.69
CA GLN A 79 -24.07 -40.67 5.98
C GLN A 79 -24.84 -40.02 7.12
N ALA A 80 -25.02 -38.70 7.10
CA ALA A 80 -25.82 -38.00 8.09
C ALA A 80 -27.30 -38.45 8.05
N ILE A 81 -27.90 -38.52 6.86
CA ILE A 81 -29.29 -38.99 6.69
C ILE A 81 -29.44 -40.43 7.16
N LEU A 82 -28.58 -41.33 6.68
CA LEU A 82 -28.61 -42.76 7.00
C LEU A 82 -28.35 -43.04 8.49
N SER A 83 -27.64 -42.15 9.19
CA SER A 83 -27.40 -42.29 10.62
C SER A 83 -28.64 -42.09 11.49
N VAL A 84 -29.73 -41.57 10.93
CA VAL A 84 -30.99 -41.27 11.64
C VAL A 84 -32.14 -42.01 10.95
N PRO A 85 -32.65 -43.13 11.51
CA PRO A 85 -33.58 -44.02 10.81
C PRO A 85 -34.86 -43.37 10.27
N TRP A 86 -35.49 -42.50 11.06
CA TRP A 86 -36.71 -41.79 10.64
C TRP A 86 -36.44 -40.76 9.55
N LEU A 87 -35.23 -40.20 9.50
CA LEU A 87 -34.85 -39.26 8.46
C LEU A 87 -34.57 -40.05 7.18
N ALA A 88 -33.84 -41.16 7.26
CA ALA A 88 -33.56 -42.05 6.15
C ALA A 88 -34.82 -42.54 5.43
N SER A 89 -35.91 -42.86 6.15
CA SER A 89 -37.17 -43.30 5.53
C SER A 89 -37.88 -42.23 4.69
N ASN A 90 -37.48 -40.97 4.82
CA ASN A 90 -38.09 -39.83 4.14
C ASN A 90 -37.27 -39.30 2.95
N PHE A 91 -36.15 -39.94 2.63
CA PHE A 91 -35.28 -39.55 1.53
C PHE A 91 -35.09 -40.69 0.52
N ASP A 92 -35.09 -40.34 -0.76
CA ASP A 92 -34.67 -41.20 -1.87
C ASP A 92 -33.23 -40.83 -2.23
N ILE A 93 -32.30 -41.73 -1.89
CA ILE A 93 -30.86 -41.55 -2.05
C ILE A 93 -30.37 -42.48 -3.15
N GLY A 94 -29.94 -41.91 -4.27
CA GLY A 94 -29.26 -42.62 -5.34
C GLY A 94 -27.75 -42.49 -5.25
N GLU A 95 -27.06 -43.13 -6.20
CA GLU A 95 -25.61 -43.00 -6.35
C GLU A 95 -25.20 -41.54 -6.58
N LYS A 96 -25.95 -40.80 -7.42
CA LYS A 96 -25.62 -39.42 -7.84
C LYS A 96 -26.65 -38.36 -7.45
N TYR A 97 -27.64 -38.71 -6.63
CA TYR A 97 -28.68 -37.76 -6.21
C TYR A 97 -29.15 -38.01 -4.77
N ILE A 98 -29.60 -36.94 -4.11
CA ILE A 98 -30.37 -36.99 -2.86
C ILE A 98 -31.60 -36.12 -3.06
N ARG A 99 -32.78 -36.65 -2.73
CA ARG A 99 -34.04 -35.90 -2.73
C ARG A 99 -34.99 -36.42 -1.67
N THR A 100 -35.98 -35.64 -1.32
CA THR A 100 -37.08 -36.10 -0.48
C THR A 100 -37.94 -37.12 -1.21
N ILE A 101 -38.65 -37.97 -0.47
CA ILE A 101 -39.43 -39.07 -1.05
C ILE A 101 -40.57 -38.59 -1.96
N ASP A 102 -41.15 -37.43 -1.66
CA ASP A 102 -42.16 -36.74 -2.47
C ASP A 102 -41.56 -35.95 -3.66
N LYS A 103 -40.23 -35.91 -3.75
CA LYS A 103 -39.42 -35.23 -4.78
C LYS A 103 -39.56 -33.69 -4.79
N SER A 104 -40.12 -33.09 -3.74
CA SER A 104 -40.28 -31.62 -3.64
C SER A 104 -38.97 -30.88 -3.39
N VAL A 105 -38.05 -31.48 -2.63
CA VAL A 105 -36.74 -30.90 -2.29
C VAL A 105 -35.61 -31.74 -2.85
N ASN A 106 -34.73 -31.11 -3.63
CA ASN A 106 -33.59 -31.77 -4.27
C ASN A 106 -32.26 -31.18 -3.78
N TYR A 107 -31.24 -32.02 -3.63
CA TYR A 107 -29.89 -31.57 -3.32
C TYR A 107 -29.09 -31.30 -4.60
N VAL A 108 -28.35 -30.20 -4.60
CA VAL A 108 -27.44 -29.81 -5.68
C VAL A 108 -26.07 -29.54 -5.09
N PHE A 109 -25.03 -30.10 -5.70
CA PHE A 109 -23.64 -29.94 -5.26
C PHE A 109 -22.86 -29.13 -6.29
N CYS A 110 -22.13 -28.09 -5.84
CA CYS A 110 -21.41 -27.18 -6.74
C CYS A 110 -20.02 -26.78 -6.23
N GLY A 111 -19.03 -26.82 -7.12
CA GLY A 111 -17.71 -26.21 -6.90
C GLY A 111 -17.72 -24.72 -7.27
N LEU A 112 -17.32 -23.85 -6.36
CA LEU A 112 -17.40 -22.39 -6.56
C LEU A 112 -16.30 -21.86 -7.49
N ARG A 113 -15.14 -22.52 -7.62
CA ARG A 113 -14.03 -21.99 -8.44
C ARG A 113 -14.29 -22.05 -9.95
N HIS A 114 -14.78 -23.18 -10.45
CA HIS A 114 -14.93 -23.44 -11.89
C HIS A 114 -16.37 -23.32 -12.39
N ASN A 115 -17.37 -23.57 -11.53
CA ASN A 115 -18.78 -23.63 -11.92
C ASN A 115 -19.61 -22.44 -11.41
N LEU A 116 -18.96 -21.33 -11.06
CA LEU A 116 -19.60 -20.17 -10.42
C LEU A 116 -20.76 -19.58 -11.24
N ASP A 117 -20.68 -19.57 -12.57
CA ASP A 117 -21.76 -19.04 -13.42
C ASP A 117 -22.97 -19.99 -13.56
N SER A 118 -22.78 -21.29 -13.33
CA SER A 118 -23.87 -22.27 -13.33
C SER A 118 -24.80 -22.16 -12.11
N ILE A 119 -24.34 -21.47 -11.06
CA ILE A 119 -25.13 -21.22 -9.84
C ILE A 119 -26.24 -20.21 -10.13
N LYS A 120 -25.99 -19.21 -10.99
CA LYS A 120 -26.97 -18.17 -11.34
C LYS A 120 -28.25 -18.72 -11.97
N SER A 121 -28.16 -19.86 -12.66
CA SER A 121 -29.31 -20.50 -13.30
C SER A 121 -30.11 -21.42 -12.35
N LYS A 122 -29.69 -21.55 -11.08
CA LYS A 122 -30.43 -22.33 -10.07
C LYS A 122 -31.52 -21.44 -9.46
N ALA A 123 -32.77 -21.86 -9.59
CA ALA A 123 -33.92 -21.19 -9.00
C ALA A 123 -34.39 -21.93 -7.73
N ARG A 124 -35.08 -21.21 -6.84
CA ARG A 124 -35.75 -21.77 -5.64
C ARG A 124 -34.79 -22.45 -4.65
N ILE A 125 -33.68 -21.78 -4.33
CA ILE A 125 -32.75 -22.26 -3.30
C ILE A 125 -33.34 -21.95 -1.92
N LEU A 126 -33.75 -22.99 -1.21
CA LEU A 126 -34.30 -22.90 0.15
C LEU A 126 -33.18 -22.76 1.19
N LEU A 127 -32.07 -23.48 0.97
CA LEU A 127 -30.92 -23.48 1.86
C LEU A 127 -29.64 -23.61 1.03
N CYS A 128 -28.65 -22.77 1.32
CA CYS A 128 -27.30 -22.95 0.80
C CYS A 128 -26.34 -23.27 1.94
N TRP A 129 -25.63 -24.40 1.88
CA TRP A 129 -24.56 -24.73 2.81
C TRP A 129 -23.21 -24.71 2.10
N VAL A 130 -22.32 -23.83 2.55
CA VAL A 130 -20.94 -23.73 2.08
C VAL A 130 -20.02 -24.36 3.12
N ASP A 131 -19.39 -25.46 2.75
CA ASP A 131 -18.46 -26.19 3.60
C ASP A 131 -17.01 -25.90 3.23
N GLU A 132 -16.10 -26.05 4.19
CA GLU A 132 -14.68 -25.67 4.05
C GLU A 132 -14.51 -24.25 3.47
N ALA A 133 -15.33 -23.32 3.95
CA ALA A 133 -15.50 -22.02 3.31
C ALA A 133 -14.28 -21.09 3.41
N GLU A 134 -13.23 -21.44 4.16
CA GLU A 134 -12.06 -20.57 4.37
C GLU A 134 -11.37 -20.14 3.07
N SER A 135 -11.30 -21.04 2.11
CA SER A 135 -10.64 -20.80 0.83
C SER A 135 -11.50 -19.97 -0.13
N VAL A 136 -12.83 -19.97 0.05
CA VAL A 136 -13.80 -19.35 -0.86
C VAL A 136 -13.50 -17.88 -1.13
N SER A 137 -13.19 -17.57 -2.39
CA SER A 137 -12.93 -16.19 -2.84
C SER A 137 -14.13 -15.23 -2.68
N GLU A 138 -13.83 -13.93 -2.54
CA GLU A 138 -14.82 -12.84 -2.48
C GLU A 138 -15.75 -12.82 -3.72
N ILE A 139 -15.18 -13.06 -4.91
CA ILE A 139 -15.95 -13.12 -6.17
C ILE A 139 -17.01 -14.23 -6.12
N ALA A 140 -16.69 -15.36 -5.49
CA ALA A 140 -17.64 -16.45 -5.31
C ALA A 140 -18.80 -16.04 -4.41
N TRP A 141 -18.51 -15.37 -3.30
CA TRP A 141 -19.52 -14.84 -2.38
C TRP A 141 -20.44 -13.80 -3.02
N GLN A 142 -19.88 -12.90 -3.83
CA GLN A 142 -20.64 -11.88 -4.56
C GLN A 142 -21.65 -12.48 -5.54
N LYS A 143 -21.34 -13.63 -6.16
CA LYS A 143 -22.29 -14.32 -7.04
C LYS A 143 -23.26 -15.22 -6.27
N LEU A 144 -22.81 -15.90 -5.22
CA LEU A 144 -23.61 -16.87 -4.46
C LEU A 144 -24.71 -16.19 -3.63
N SER A 145 -24.33 -15.15 -2.88
CA SER A 145 -25.21 -14.45 -1.95
C SER A 145 -26.51 -13.90 -2.57
N PRO A 146 -26.51 -13.24 -3.75
CA PRO A 146 -27.74 -12.77 -4.39
C PRO A 146 -28.52 -13.89 -5.11
N THR A 147 -27.90 -15.04 -5.35
CA THR A 147 -28.58 -16.18 -6.00
C THR A 147 -29.51 -16.88 -5.01
N VAL A 148 -29.09 -17.01 -3.75
CA VAL A 148 -29.98 -17.44 -2.66
C VAL A 148 -30.90 -16.26 -2.36
N ARG A 149 -32.17 -16.28 -2.77
CA ARG A 149 -33.04 -15.09 -2.67
C ARG A 149 -34.47 -15.36 -2.24
N GLU A 150 -34.84 -16.62 -2.07
CA GLU A 150 -36.20 -16.98 -1.67
C GLU A 150 -36.49 -16.46 -0.26
N GLU A 151 -37.75 -16.10 -0.01
CA GLU A 151 -38.18 -15.66 1.32
C GLU A 151 -37.95 -16.78 2.34
N GLY A 152 -37.33 -16.45 3.48
CA GLY A 152 -36.96 -17.43 4.49
C GLY A 152 -35.75 -18.33 4.14
N SER A 153 -35.10 -18.14 2.97
CA SER A 153 -33.90 -18.91 2.64
C SER A 153 -32.72 -18.56 3.53
N GLU A 154 -31.86 -19.55 3.79
CA GLU A 154 -30.72 -19.42 4.70
C GLU A 154 -29.39 -19.75 4.00
N ILE A 155 -28.31 -19.15 4.47
CA ILE A 155 -26.94 -19.45 4.06
C ILE A 155 -26.16 -19.95 5.27
N TRP A 156 -25.69 -21.18 5.20
CA TRP A 156 -24.95 -21.85 6.26
C TRP A 156 -23.49 -21.97 5.86
N VAL A 157 -22.58 -21.69 6.79
CA VAL A 157 -21.15 -21.59 6.49
C VAL A 157 -20.34 -22.33 7.54
N THR A 158 -19.52 -23.29 7.12
CA THR A 158 -18.59 -24.02 7.98
C THR A 158 -17.17 -23.89 7.47
N TRP A 159 -16.23 -23.50 8.35
CA TRP A 159 -14.82 -23.38 7.99
C TRP A 159 -13.87 -23.63 9.17
N ASN A 160 -12.59 -23.83 8.86
CA ASN A 160 -11.52 -23.76 9.84
C ASN A 160 -10.73 -22.48 9.52
N PRO A 161 -10.58 -21.53 10.44
CA PRO A 161 -9.75 -20.35 10.20
C PRO A 161 -8.30 -20.77 9.97
N GLU A 162 -7.73 -20.44 8.82
CA GLU A 162 -6.33 -20.69 8.49
C GLU A 162 -5.57 -19.37 8.29
N ARG A 163 -6.27 -18.30 7.90
CA ARG A 163 -5.71 -16.96 7.70
C ARG A 163 -6.63 -15.87 8.27
N ASP A 164 -6.08 -15.01 9.13
CA ASP A 164 -6.78 -13.82 9.61
C ASP A 164 -7.19 -12.92 8.45
N GLY A 165 -8.48 -12.55 8.39
CA GLY A 165 -9.04 -11.68 7.36
C GLY A 165 -9.39 -12.37 6.04
N SER A 166 -9.62 -13.68 6.03
CA SER A 166 -10.18 -14.38 4.87
C SER A 166 -11.55 -13.79 4.48
N ALA A 167 -11.95 -13.92 3.20
CA ALA A 167 -13.24 -13.38 2.72
C ALA A 167 -14.43 -13.94 3.53
N THR A 168 -14.31 -15.18 3.99
CA THR A 168 -15.31 -15.86 4.80
C THR A 168 -15.32 -15.38 6.26
N ASP A 169 -14.15 -15.14 6.85
CA ASP A 169 -14.03 -14.65 8.23
C ASP A 169 -14.62 -13.24 8.38
N ASN A 170 -14.29 -12.35 7.45
CA ASN A 170 -14.84 -11.00 7.42
C ASN A 170 -16.37 -11.00 7.29
N ARG A 171 -16.93 -11.92 6.50
CA ARG A 171 -18.37 -11.97 6.19
C ARG A 171 -19.20 -12.57 7.31
N ALA A 172 -18.65 -13.51 8.08
CA ALA A 172 -19.34 -14.11 9.22
C ALA A 172 -19.55 -13.14 10.39
N ILE A 173 -18.72 -12.10 10.48
CA ILE A 173 -18.76 -11.08 11.54
C ILE A 173 -19.67 -9.89 11.12
N MET A 174 -19.98 -9.74 9.83
CA MET A 174 -20.73 -8.60 9.30
C MET A 174 -22.23 -8.89 9.16
N THR A 175 -23.08 -7.99 9.67
CA THR A 175 -24.54 -8.07 9.47
C THR A 175 -24.94 -7.76 8.01
N PRO A 176 -26.14 -8.16 7.55
CA PRO A 176 -26.65 -7.77 6.23
C PRO A 176 -26.65 -6.25 6.00
N ASP A 177 -26.90 -5.47 7.04
CA ASP A 177 -26.85 -4.00 6.99
C ASP A 177 -25.42 -3.49 6.86
N MET A 178 -24.45 -4.09 7.56
CA MET A 178 -23.02 -3.79 7.41
C MET A 178 -22.51 -4.16 6.01
N LEU A 179 -22.99 -5.26 5.44
CA LEU A 179 -22.70 -5.64 4.06
C LEU A 179 -23.32 -4.69 3.05
N ALA A 180 -24.53 -4.17 3.26
CA ALA A 180 -25.12 -3.15 2.39
C ALA A 180 -24.37 -1.80 2.47
N CYS A 181 -23.85 -1.44 3.65
CA CYS A 181 -23.07 -0.22 3.85
C CYS A 181 -21.63 -0.33 3.34
N ASN A 182 -21.04 -1.52 3.44
CA ASN A 182 -19.75 -1.87 2.83
C ASN A 182 -19.87 -2.21 1.34
N ALA A 183 -21.08 -2.56 0.86
CA ALA A 183 -21.43 -2.73 -0.55
C ALA A 183 -21.95 -1.44 -1.19
N VAL A 184 -21.48 -0.28 -0.69
CA VAL A 184 -21.29 0.86 -1.61
C VAL A 184 -20.09 0.53 -2.53
N GLY A 185 -20.21 -0.59 -3.25
CA GLY A 185 -19.44 -0.95 -4.43
C GLY A 185 -20.01 -0.22 -5.64
N GLY A 186 -20.06 1.10 -5.53
CA GLY A 186 -20.45 2.02 -6.61
C GLY A 186 -19.27 2.77 -7.21
N PHE A 187 -18.03 2.49 -6.79
CA PHE A 187 -16.85 3.01 -7.44
C PHE A 187 -16.52 2.07 -8.61
N SER A 188 -17.00 2.40 -9.80
CA SER A 188 -16.68 1.66 -11.02
C SER A 188 -15.16 1.57 -11.21
N ARG A 189 -14.70 0.64 -12.05
CA ARG A 189 -13.28 0.61 -12.46
C ARG A 189 -12.82 1.98 -12.98
N ASP A 190 -13.74 2.71 -13.62
CA ASP A 190 -13.47 4.03 -14.18
C ASP A 190 -13.26 5.09 -13.07
N PHE A 191 -13.98 5.01 -11.96
CA PHE A 191 -13.72 5.85 -10.77
C PHE A 191 -12.32 5.59 -10.21
N TRP A 192 -11.92 4.33 -10.01
CA TRP A 192 -10.57 4.03 -9.50
C TRP A 192 -9.46 4.43 -10.48
N ALA A 193 -9.71 4.27 -11.79
CA ALA A 193 -8.79 4.76 -12.81
C ALA A 193 -8.67 6.30 -12.78
N GLU A 194 -9.76 7.01 -12.52
CA GLU A 194 -9.75 8.47 -12.37
C GLU A 194 -9.04 8.92 -11.08
N ILE A 195 -9.28 8.25 -9.95
CA ILE A 195 -8.52 8.43 -8.70
C ILE A 195 -7.01 8.31 -8.96
N ASP A 196 -6.59 7.24 -9.65
CA ASP A 196 -5.17 6.98 -9.94
C ASP A 196 -4.58 8.03 -10.91
N ASN A 197 -5.32 8.38 -11.96
CA ASN A 197 -4.90 9.44 -12.90
C ASN A 197 -4.77 10.80 -12.21
N GLN A 198 -5.67 11.14 -11.29
CA GLN A 198 -5.57 12.36 -10.50
C GLN A 198 -4.38 12.32 -9.54
N VAL A 199 -4.10 11.17 -8.91
CA VAL A 199 -2.90 11.02 -8.06
C VAL A 199 -1.63 11.27 -8.88
N LEU A 200 -1.55 10.72 -10.09
CA LEU A 200 -0.42 10.94 -11.01
C LEU A 200 -0.32 12.40 -11.45
N GLN A 201 -1.42 13.03 -11.85
CA GLN A 201 -1.43 14.42 -12.30
C GLN A 201 -1.04 15.40 -11.18
N LEU A 202 -1.59 15.20 -9.98
CA LEU A 202 -1.30 16.05 -8.81
C LEU A 202 0.11 15.83 -8.27
N ARG A 203 0.72 14.67 -8.50
CA ARG A 203 2.14 14.44 -8.18
C ARG A 203 3.02 15.41 -8.96
N ASP A 204 2.69 15.69 -10.22
CA ASP A 204 3.56 16.46 -11.11
C ASP A 204 3.27 17.98 -11.08
N GLN A 205 2.18 18.41 -10.46
CA GLN A 205 1.78 19.83 -10.36
C GLN A 205 2.27 20.55 -9.10
N GLU A 206 2.65 19.83 -8.03
CA GLU A 206 3.05 20.45 -6.77
C GLU A 206 4.51 20.92 -6.79
N VAL A 207 4.75 22.11 -6.26
CA VAL A 207 6.08 22.73 -6.19
C VAL A 207 7.06 21.87 -5.40
N GLY A 208 8.23 21.60 -5.98
CA GLY A 208 9.30 20.80 -5.39
C GLY A 208 9.16 19.30 -5.62
N MET A 209 8.03 18.83 -6.18
CA MET A 209 7.91 17.43 -6.61
C MET A 209 8.82 17.12 -7.80
N GLU A 210 9.24 18.13 -8.58
CA GLU A 210 10.26 17.97 -9.61
C GLU A 210 11.59 17.43 -9.06
N ILE A 211 11.98 17.84 -7.84
CA ILE A 211 13.18 17.34 -7.16
C ILE A 211 12.95 15.89 -6.69
N VAL A 212 11.77 15.62 -6.11
CA VAL A 212 11.43 14.29 -5.60
C VAL A 212 11.31 13.27 -6.74
N ASN A 213 10.66 13.63 -7.84
CA ASN A 213 10.48 12.81 -9.03
C ASN A 213 11.84 12.48 -9.68
N ASP A 214 12.78 13.42 -9.71
CA ASP A 214 14.14 13.18 -10.19
C ASP A 214 14.86 12.12 -9.34
N LEU A 215 14.72 12.22 -8.00
CA LEU A 215 15.33 11.30 -7.05
C LEU A 215 14.66 9.92 -7.02
N ILE A 216 13.35 9.83 -7.29
CA ILE A 216 12.65 8.53 -7.39
C ILE A 216 13.31 7.62 -8.44
N GLY A 217 13.96 8.19 -9.46
CA GLY A 217 14.75 7.42 -10.44
C GLY A 217 15.89 6.59 -9.83
N VAL A 218 16.39 6.96 -8.65
CA VAL A 218 17.45 6.24 -7.92
C VAL A 218 16.97 5.65 -6.59
N GLN A 219 15.67 5.37 -6.47
CA GLN A 219 15.08 4.84 -5.24
C GLN A 219 15.61 3.44 -4.85
N THR A 220 15.62 3.20 -3.54
CA THR A 220 15.80 1.88 -2.94
C THR A 220 14.46 1.41 -2.39
N VAL A 221 13.91 0.35 -2.98
CA VAL A 221 12.69 -0.29 -2.48
C VAL A 221 13.05 -1.19 -1.30
N LEU A 222 12.29 -1.06 -0.21
CA LEU A 222 12.47 -1.83 1.02
C LEU A 222 11.13 -2.44 1.47
N PRO A 223 11.15 -3.54 2.24
CA PRO A 223 9.94 -4.02 2.90
C PRO A 223 9.42 -2.99 3.90
N VAL A 224 8.10 -2.76 3.93
CA VAL A 224 7.44 -1.77 4.81
C VAL A 224 7.74 -1.95 6.30
N GLY A 225 8.08 -3.17 6.75
CA GLY A 225 8.44 -3.44 8.14
C GLY A 225 9.81 -2.91 8.57
N LYS A 226 10.65 -2.43 7.62
CA LYS A 226 11.94 -1.81 7.94
C LYS A 226 11.72 -0.33 8.28
N THR A 227 11.97 0.02 9.53
CA THR A 227 11.80 1.40 10.05
C THR A 227 13.02 2.29 9.84
N ALA A 228 14.19 1.70 9.60
CA ALA A 228 15.41 2.39 9.21
C ALA A 228 16.25 1.49 8.29
N LYS A 229 17.01 2.10 7.38
CA LYS A 229 18.02 1.40 6.59
C LYS A 229 19.39 1.68 7.17
N LEU A 230 19.99 0.66 7.78
CA LEU A 230 21.36 0.71 8.27
C LEU A 230 22.34 0.43 7.12
N TYR A 231 23.50 1.07 7.17
CA TYR A 231 24.64 0.78 6.32
C TYR A 231 25.92 0.77 7.17
N ASN A 232 26.85 -0.10 6.81
CA ASN A 232 28.15 -0.16 7.48
C ASN A 232 29.05 0.92 6.87
N VAL A 233 29.57 1.79 7.71
CA VAL A 233 30.71 2.65 7.40
C VAL A 233 31.95 1.84 7.78
N VAL A 234 32.74 1.47 6.77
CA VAL A 234 34.04 0.82 6.99
C VAL A 234 34.99 1.91 7.48
N GLY A 235 35.55 1.73 8.67
CA GLY A 235 36.59 2.59 9.20
C GLY A 235 37.91 2.43 8.46
N ASP A 236 38.74 3.46 8.56
CA ASP A 236 40.04 3.54 7.92
C ASP A 236 40.97 2.40 8.39
N ILE A 237 41.80 1.88 7.48
CA ILE A 237 42.88 0.93 7.80
C ILE A 237 44.18 1.74 7.80
N ALA A 238 45.13 1.43 8.69
CA ALA A 238 46.42 2.10 8.69
C ALA A 238 47.11 2.00 7.31
N ASP A 239 47.61 3.14 6.81
CA ASP A 239 48.32 3.28 5.52
C ASP A 239 49.73 2.64 5.51
N ASP A 240 50.05 1.81 6.50
CA ASP A 240 51.39 1.28 6.79
C ASP A 240 51.79 0.16 5.81
N VAL A 241 51.95 0.53 4.54
CA VAL A 241 52.47 -0.36 3.49
C VAL A 241 53.99 -0.28 3.47
N SER A 242 54.65 -1.29 4.04
CA SER A 242 56.11 -1.35 4.04
C SER A 242 56.66 -1.80 2.67
N VAL A 243 57.48 -0.95 2.04
CA VAL A 243 58.15 -1.27 0.77
C VAL A 243 59.56 -1.77 1.08
N SER A 244 59.82 -3.06 0.84
CA SER A 244 61.14 -3.68 1.02
C SER A 244 61.55 -4.52 -0.18
N ILE A 245 62.86 -4.58 -0.44
CA ILE A 245 63.46 -5.35 -1.54
C ILE A 245 63.62 -6.84 -1.17
N ASP A 246 63.72 -7.13 0.14
CA ASP A 246 63.93 -8.47 0.69
C ASP A 246 62.63 -9.16 1.15
N GLY A 247 61.51 -8.42 1.19
CA GLY A 247 60.21 -8.93 1.62
C GLY A 247 60.14 -9.25 3.12
N GLN A 248 61.09 -8.79 3.93
CA GLN A 248 61.14 -9.05 5.38
C GLN A 248 60.89 -7.80 6.25
N ALA A 249 60.37 -6.71 5.68
CA ALA A 249 59.96 -5.57 6.49
C ALA A 249 58.85 -5.98 7.48
N PRO A 250 58.93 -5.54 8.75
CA PRO A 250 57.85 -5.76 9.70
C PRO A 250 56.57 -5.09 9.17
N PHE A 251 55.46 -5.82 9.22
CA PHE A 251 54.14 -5.33 8.85
C PHE A 251 53.15 -5.62 9.99
N SER A 252 52.22 -4.70 10.23
CA SER A 252 51.12 -4.88 11.18
C SER A 252 50.00 -5.69 10.55
N PHE A 253 49.23 -6.40 11.39
CA PHE A 253 47.95 -7.00 10.99
C PHE A 253 46.83 -6.15 11.55
N ASP A 254 46.20 -5.35 10.69
CA ASP A 254 45.14 -4.42 11.10
C ASP A 254 43.75 -4.95 10.73
N HIS A 255 42.75 -4.52 11.50
CA HIS A 255 41.35 -4.86 11.30
C HIS A 255 40.53 -3.59 11.08
N THR A 256 39.59 -3.62 10.13
CA THR A 256 38.65 -2.52 9.91
C THR A 256 37.70 -2.36 11.09
N GLU A 257 37.60 -1.17 11.68
CA GLU A 257 36.51 -0.84 12.58
C GLU A 257 35.19 -0.71 11.80
N TYR A 258 34.07 -1.21 12.35
CA TYR A 258 32.75 -1.11 11.72
C TYR A 258 31.87 -0.16 12.51
N ALA A 259 31.55 1.01 11.95
CA ALA A 259 30.51 1.89 12.46
C ALA A 259 29.21 1.66 11.67
N SER A 260 28.05 1.64 12.35
CA SER A 260 26.74 1.53 11.69
C SER A 260 26.07 2.90 11.67
N ASP A 261 25.80 3.43 10.49
CA ASP A 261 24.95 4.61 10.30
C ASP A 261 23.63 4.20 9.65
N GLY A 262 22.57 5.00 9.80
CA GLY A 262 21.26 4.64 9.32
C GLY A 262 20.31 5.81 9.12
N ASP A 263 19.33 5.62 8.24
CA ASP A 263 18.33 6.64 7.93
C ASP A 263 16.90 6.12 8.17
N PRO A 264 16.05 6.88 8.89
CA PRO A 264 14.66 6.48 9.15
C PRO A 264 13.77 6.46 7.91
N ILE A 265 12.75 5.60 7.94
CA ILE A 265 11.70 5.47 6.92
C ILE A 265 10.34 5.72 7.61
N PRO A 266 9.93 6.99 7.75
CA PRO A 266 8.63 7.32 8.34
C PRO A 266 7.46 6.98 7.42
N VAL A 267 6.28 6.86 8.04
CA VAL A 267 5.01 6.67 7.33
C VAL A 267 4.25 7.99 7.30
N PHE A 268 3.94 8.46 6.09
CA PHE A 268 3.06 9.60 5.88
C PHE A 268 1.62 9.08 5.83
N THR A 269 0.77 9.60 6.71
CA THR A 269 -0.66 9.29 6.73
C THR A 269 -1.48 10.55 6.58
N ALA A 270 -2.54 10.46 5.78
CA ALA A 270 -3.52 11.53 5.63
C ALA A 270 -4.91 10.93 5.45
N GLY A 271 -5.93 11.56 6.03
CA GLY A 271 -7.32 11.21 5.81
C GLY A 271 -8.08 12.33 5.11
N TYR A 272 -9.01 11.96 4.24
CA TYR A 272 -10.05 12.84 3.72
C TYR A 272 -11.39 12.13 3.74
N GLY A 273 -12.49 12.87 3.72
CA GLY A 273 -13.81 12.27 3.70
C GLY A 273 -14.91 13.26 3.39
N VAL A 274 -16.08 12.73 3.03
CA VAL A 274 -17.27 13.49 2.68
C VAL A 274 -18.46 13.03 3.50
N ASN A 275 -19.33 13.98 3.82
CA ASN A 275 -20.55 13.68 4.57
C ASN A 275 -21.47 12.77 3.74
N TRP A 276 -21.97 11.69 4.37
CA TRP A 276 -22.80 10.70 3.70
C TRP A 276 -24.06 11.29 3.02
N ARG A 277 -24.69 12.29 3.65
CA ARG A 277 -25.92 12.92 3.14
C ARG A 277 -25.64 13.86 1.98
N HIS A 278 -24.49 14.55 2.01
CA HIS A 278 -24.07 15.44 0.93
C HIS A 278 -23.63 14.63 -0.29
N ALA A 279 -22.87 13.55 -0.07
CA ALA A 279 -22.51 12.62 -1.13
C ALA A 279 -23.74 12.00 -1.80
N ALA A 280 -24.72 11.53 -1.01
CA ALA A 280 -25.97 10.98 -1.55
C ALA A 280 -26.81 12.00 -2.32
N GLY A 281 -26.83 13.27 -1.88
CA GLY A 281 -27.57 14.34 -2.53
C GLY A 281 -26.92 14.88 -3.80
N MET A 282 -25.61 14.77 -3.95
CA MET A 282 -24.88 15.24 -5.15
C MET A 282 -24.61 14.14 -6.17
N TYR A 283 -24.72 12.86 -5.77
CA TYR A 283 -24.68 11.73 -6.70
C TYR A 283 -25.78 11.84 -7.79
N SER A 284 -26.95 12.39 -7.44
CA SER A 284 -28.04 12.64 -8.39
C SER A 284 -27.76 13.80 -9.36
N VAL A 285 -26.78 14.65 -9.04
CA VAL A 285 -26.39 15.84 -9.81
C VAL A 285 -25.14 15.57 -10.65
N GLY A 286 -24.48 14.41 -10.47
CA GLY A 286 -23.26 14.03 -11.19
C GLY A 286 -22.00 14.77 -10.73
N ILE A 287 -22.02 15.37 -9.53
CA ILE A 287 -20.85 16.03 -8.92
C ILE A 287 -20.25 15.09 -7.88
N ASP A 288 -18.98 14.72 -8.07
CA ASP A 288 -18.27 13.83 -7.15
C ASP A 288 -17.43 14.62 -6.13
N LEU A 289 -18.02 14.91 -4.98
CA LEU A 289 -17.38 15.61 -3.86
C LEU A 289 -16.16 14.87 -3.28
N VAL A 290 -16.05 13.56 -3.52
CA VAL A 290 -14.93 12.75 -3.05
C VAL A 290 -13.65 13.15 -3.77
N LEU A 291 -13.74 13.38 -5.08
CA LEU A 291 -12.61 13.79 -5.92
C LEU A 291 -12.09 15.16 -5.50
N ASP A 292 -12.96 16.15 -5.32
CA ASP A 292 -12.55 17.48 -4.86
C ASP A 292 -11.84 17.44 -3.50
N SER A 293 -12.38 16.65 -2.58
CA SER A 293 -11.81 16.46 -1.24
C SER A 293 -10.46 15.74 -1.29
N GLN A 294 -10.32 14.76 -2.19
CA GLN A 294 -9.07 14.08 -2.44
C GLN A 294 -8.03 15.03 -3.02
N MET A 295 -8.38 15.80 -4.07
CA MET A 295 -7.47 16.75 -4.70
C MET A 295 -6.92 17.70 -3.65
N ALA A 296 -7.78 18.34 -2.86
CA ALA A 296 -7.38 19.27 -1.81
C ALA A 296 -6.45 18.63 -0.77
N LYS A 297 -6.68 17.36 -0.40
CA LYS A 297 -5.84 16.64 0.56
C LYS A 297 -4.51 16.20 -0.03
N MET A 298 -4.51 15.73 -1.28
CA MET A 298 -3.31 15.28 -2.00
C MET A 298 -2.30 16.41 -2.17
N ARG A 299 -2.74 17.64 -2.44
CA ARG A 299 -1.85 18.82 -2.46
C ARG A 299 -1.09 18.99 -1.14
N LYS A 300 -1.83 19.00 -0.02
CA LYS A 300 -1.23 19.10 1.32
C LYS A 300 -0.32 17.92 1.66
N PHE A 301 -0.69 16.72 1.21
CA PHE A 301 0.10 15.51 1.41
C PHE A 301 1.44 15.59 0.66
N ASN A 302 1.43 15.96 -0.63
CA ASN A 302 2.63 16.14 -1.42
C ASN A 302 3.51 17.28 -0.91
N GLN A 303 2.95 18.41 -0.48
CA GLN A 303 3.71 19.49 0.17
C GLN A 303 4.46 19.01 1.42
N LYS A 304 3.82 18.19 2.26
CA LYS A 304 4.48 17.62 3.45
C LYS A 304 5.59 16.64 3.06
N ARG A 305 5.42 15.86 1.97
CA ARG A 305 6.45 14.97 1.41
C ARG A 305 7.65 15.76 0.90
N VAL A 306 7.44 16.77 0.06
CA VAL A 306 8.50 17.65 -0.45
C VAL A 306 9.25 18.30 0.71
N ASN A 307 8.53 18.85 1.69
CA ASN A 307 9.16 19.45 2.87
C ASN A 307 10.00 18.44 3.65
N TYR A 308 9.56 17.17 3.75
CA TYR A 308 10.36 16.13 4.38
C TYR A 308 11.65 15.83 3.59
N TYR A 309 11.56 15.68 2.26
CA TYR A 309 12.76 15.46 1.45
C TYR A 309 13.77 16.61 1.55
N LEU A 310 13.30 17.86 1.65
CA LEU A 310 14.18 19.03 1.75
C LEU A 310 14.70 19.26 3.17
N ASN A 311 13.83 19.26 4.17
CA ASN A 311 14.14 19.71 5.54
C ASN A 311 14.12 18.59 6.59
N GLY A 312 13.67 17.39 6.25
CA GLY A 312 13.45 16.31 7.20
C GLY A 312 12.30 16.60 8.18
N ASP A 313 12.29 15.89 9.30
CA ASP A 313 11.40 16.16 10.43
C ASP A 313 12.15 15.95 11.75
N SER A 314 12.38 17.05 12.49
CA SER A 314 13.14 17.02 13.73
C SER A 314 12.48 16.22 14.86
N LYS A 315 11.18 15.90 14.73
CA LYS A 315 10.43 15.12 15.73
C LYS A 315 10.63 13.62 15.57
N ILE A 316 11.15 13.17 14.43
CA ILE A 316 11.26 11.75 14.10
C ILE A 316 12.71 11.30 14.28
N GLN A 317 12.90 10.36 15.21
CA GLN A 317 14.17 9.66 15.40
C GLN A 317 13.89 8.18 15.56
N VAL A 318 14.64 7.35 14.86
CA VAL A 318 14.56 5.88 14.97
C VAL A 318 15.93 5.39 15.38
N GLN A 319 16.04 4.74 16.54
CA GLN A 319 17.32 4.21 17.05
C GLN A 319 18.43 5.29 17.11
N SER A 320 18.07 6.51 17.53
CA SER A 320 18.95 7.69 17.56
C SER A 320 19.35 8.27 16.20
N TYR A 321 18.90 7.69 15.08
CA TYR A 321 19.09 8.26 13.75
C TYR A 321 18.02 9.33 13.47
N PRO A 322 18.40 10.59 13.21
CA PRO A 322 17.46 11.67 12.94
C PRO A 322 16.91 11.59 11.51
N ALA A 323 15.63 11.91 11.33
CA ALA A 323 15.03 12.03 10.01
C ALA A 323 15.42 13.38 9.36
N GLN A 324 16.51 13.37 8.59
CA GLN A 324 17.08 14.56 7.94
C GLN A 324 16.73 14.62 6.45
N GLY A 325 16.57 15.84 5.94
CA GLY A 325 16.37 16.13 4.52
C GLY A 325 17.65 16.63 3.85
N ILE A 326 17.62 16.86 2.54
CA ILE A 326 18.79 17.27 1.75
C ILE A 326 19.47 18.52 2.35
N LYS A 327 18.68 19.51 2.80
CA LYS A 327 19.17 20.79 3.32
C LYS A 327 19.83 20.69 4.70
N ASN A 328 19.63 19.63 5.48
CA ASN A 328 20.20 19.50 6.83
C ASN A 328 20.81 18.12 7.14
N HIS A 329 20.91 17.23 6.16
CA HIS A 329 21.54 15.92 6.33
C HIS A 329 23.00 16.06 6.77
N ARG A 330 23.43 15.21 7.70
CA ARG A 330 24.80 15.16 8.22
C ARG A 330 25.87 15.00 7.13
N ASN A 331 25.56 14.22 6.11
CA ASN A 331 26.46 13.97 4.97
C ASN A 331 26.34 15.01 3.84
N THR A 332 25.36 15.92 3.86
CA THR A 332 25.28 16.97 2.83
C THR A 332 26.31 18.06 3.09
N LYS A 333 27.16 18.34 2.09
CA LYS A 333 28.15 19.42 2.17
C LYS A 333 27.48 20.77 2.07
N LYS A 334 27.89 21.69 2.94
CA LYS A 334 27.31 23.02 3.08
C LYS A 334 28.25 24.05 2.49
N ILE A 335 27.72 24.89 1.60
CA ILE A 335 28.41 26.08 1.12
C ILE A 335 27.72 27.29 1.71
N ASN A 336 28.41 28.01 2.59
CA ASN A 336 27.90 29.27 3.09
C ASN A 336 28.10 30.34 2.02
N LEU A 337 27.01 30.95 1.55
CA LEU A 337 27.04 32.03 0.56
C LEU A 337 27.08 33.43 1.21
N GLY A 338 26.77 33.51 2.51
CA GLY A 338 26.78 34.76 3.26
C GLY A 338 28.18 35.32 3.53
N SER A 339 28.22 36.46 4.21
CA SER A 339 29.44 37.19 4.58
C SER A 339 30.05 36.72 5.91
N GLY A 340 29.54 35.65 6.52
CA GLY A 340 30.01 35.09 7.79
C GLY A 340 31.35 34.36 7.69
N ALA A 341 31.86 33.83 8.80
CA ALA A 341 33.12 33.07 8.82
C ALA A 341 33.00 31.81 7.94
N GLY A 342 33.93 31.65 6.99
CA GLY A 342 33.89 30.57 5.99
C GLY A 342 32.84 30.78 4.87
N GLY A 343 32.21 31.96 4.83
CA GLY A 343 31.28 32.36 3.78
C GLY A 343 31.97 32.73 2.48
N ALA A 344 31.36 32.34 1.36
CA ALA A 344 31.80 32.68 0.01
C ALA A 344 31.52 34.15 -0.35
N ASN A 345 30.76 34.87 0.49
CA ASN A 345 30.40 36.28 0.33
C ASN A 345 29.90 36.60 -1.09
N ILE A 346 28.95 35.80 -1.57
CA ILE A 346 28.40 35.91 -2.91
C ILE A 346 26.89 35.73 -2.88
N ASP A 347 26.20 36.72 -3.42
CA ASP A 347 24.77 36.64 -3.67
C ASP A 347 24.53 36.29 -5.13
N LEU A 348 24.18 35.03 -5.41
CA LEU A 348 23.98 34.56 -6.78
C LEU A 348 22.75 35.20 -7.46
N THR A 349 21.86 35.85 -6.70
CA THR A 349 20.70 36.55 -7.25
C THR A 349 21.07 37.89 -7.89
N THR A 350 22.18 38.50 -7.47
CA THR A 350 22.63 39.82 -7.93
C THR A 350 24.08 39.86 -8.42
N ALA A 351 24.82 38.75 -8.26
CA ALA A 351 26.23 38.65 -8.65
C ALA A 351 26.45 38.98 -10.12
N ASP A 352 27.57 39.66 -10.39
CA ASP A 352 28.02 39.90 -11.75
C ASP A 352 28.53 38.61 -12.42
N MET A 353 28.65 38.65 -13.74
CA MET A 353 29.07 37.49 -14.52
C MET A 353 30.43 36.95 -14.03
N THR A 354 31.39 37.83 -13.77
CA THR A 354 32.74 37.46 -13.32
C THR A 354 32.70 36.69 -11.99
N ALA A 355 31.89 37.14 -11.03
CA ALA A 355 31.71 36.46 -9.75
C ALA A 355 31.02 35.11 -9.92
N ILE A 356 30.03 34.99 -10.82
CA ILE A 356 29.37 33.70 -11.13
C ILE A 356 30.38 32.71 -11.73
N PHE A 357 31.19 33.12 -12.71
CA PHE A 357 32.24 32.28 -13.28
C PHE A 357 33.28 31.87 -12.23
N ALA A 358 33.70 32.83 -11.40
CA ALA A 358 34.62 32.55 -10.31
C ALA A 358 34.03 31.52 -9.35
N PHE A 359 32.77 31.67 -8.93
CA PHE A 359 32.09 30.78 -8.00
C PHE A 359 32.03 29.33 -8.48
N PHE A 360 31.57 29.11 -9.72
CA PHE A 360 31.42 27.77 -10.29
C PHE A 360 32.78 27.12 -10.66
N GLY A 361 33.76 27.91 -11.11
CA GLY A 361 35.05 27.41 -11.55
C GLY A 361 36.07 27.24 -10.42
N LYS A 362 36.69 28.34 -9.98
CA LYS A 362 37.79 28.33 -8.99
C LYS A 362 37.34 28.58 -7.55
N GLY A 363 36.13 29.05 -7.38
CA GLY A 363 35.56 29.55 -6.13
C GLY A 363 34.98 28.44 -5.27
N ALA A 364 34.04 28.82 -4.40
CA ALA A 364 33.51 27.93 -3.37
C ALA A 364 32.92 26.64 -3.95
N PHE A 365 32.07 26.73 -4.99
CA PHE A 365 31.44 25.55 -5.57
C PHE A 365 32.43 24.60 -6.26
N GLY A 366 33.29 25.14 -7.14
CA GLY A 366 34.30 24.33 -7.83
C GLY A 366 35.35 23.74 -6.89
N THR A 367 35.68 24.43 -5.79
CA THR A 367 36.55 23.90 -4.74
C THR A 367 35.86 22.80 -3.94
N THR A 368 34.60 22.98 -3.54
CA THR A 368 33.83 21.92 -2.87
C THR A 368 33.72 20.68 -3.75
N ALA A 369 33.49 20.81 -5.05
CA ALA A 369 33.46 19.67 -5.98
C ALA A 369 34.80 18.90 -5.98
N ARG A 370 35.93 19.62 -6.07
CA ARG A 370 37.27 19.03 -6.06
C ARG A 370 37.64 18.38 -4.74
N THR A 371 37.33 19.03 -3.62
CA THR A 371 37.58 18.48 -2.28
C THR A 371 36.79 17.18 -2.05
N ASN A 372 35.56 17.09 -2.57
CA ASN A 372 34.75 15.88 -2.48
C ASN A 372 35.02 14.86 -3.61
N LYS A 373 36.05 15.09 -4.43
CA LYS A 373 36.40 14.23 -5.59
C LYS A 373 35.21 13.99 -6.54
N VAL A 374 34.30 14.96 -6.66
CA VAL A 374 33.14 14.90 -7.56
C VAL A 374 33.53 15.49 -8.91
N ALA A 375 33.54 14.65 -9.95
CA ALA A 375 33.86 15.09 -11.31
C ALA A 375 32.80 16.04 -11.89
N ALA A 376 31.52 15.73 -11.69
CA ALA A 376 30.39 16.60 -12.02
C ALA A 376 29.14 16.18 -11.24
N TYR A 377 28.37 17.14 -10.75
CA TYR A 377 27.01 16.93 -10.26
C TYR A 377 26.06 16.73 -11.43
N ASP A 378 25.11 15.80 -11.33
CA ASP A 378 24.19 15.49 -12.44
C ASP A 378 23.11 16.56 -12.58
N VAL A 379 22.58 17.04 -11.46
CA VAL A 379 21.56 18.10 -11.44
C VAL A 379 21.86 19.09 -10.34
N MET A 380 21.70 20.37 -10.66
CA MET A 380 21.63 21.47 -9.71
C MET A 380 20.28 22.17 -9.81
N TRP A 381 19.58 22.24 -8.69
CA TRP A 381 18.35 23.00 -8.51
C TRP A 381 18.66 24.36 -7.93
N VAL A 382 18.19 25.42 -8.57
CA VAL A 382 18.34 26.80 -8.11
C VAL A 382 16.98 27.45 -7.86
N SER A 383 16.96 28.46 -6.99
CA SER A 383 15.80 29.31 -6.79
C SER A 383 15.43 30.09 -8.06
N PRO A 384 14.18 30.58 -8.17
CA PRO A 384 13.76 31.43 -9.28
C PRO A 384 14.57 32.73 -9.40
N GLU A 385 15.02 33.30 -8.29
CA GLU A 385 15.81 34.53 -8.27
C GLU A 385 17.21 34.31 -8.85
N ILE A 386 17.87 33.19 -8.51
CA ILE A 386 19.16 32.81 -9.10
C ILE A 386 18.97 32.49 -10.59
N TRP A 387 17.91 31.76 -10.93
CA TRP A 387 17.60 31.42 -12.32
C TRP A 387 17.40 32.68 -13.18
N ALA A 388 16.70 33.69 -12.66
CA ALA A 388 16.49 34.96 -13.36
C ALA A 388 17.80 35.70 -13.66
N ASN A 389 18.80 35.59 -12.76
CA ASN A 389 20.13 36.15 -12.99
C ASN A 389 20.94 35.33 -14.01
N LEU A 390 20.88 33.99 -13.94
CA LEU A 390 21.54 33.10 -14.89
C LEU A 390 20.93 33.15 -16.31
N ALA A 391 19.65 33.48 -16.42
CA ALA A 391 18.94 33.62 -17.70
C ALA A 391 19.20 34.95 -18.41
N GLN A 392 19.92 35.90 -17.78
CA GLN A 392 20.28 37.17 -18.40
C GLN A 392 21.12 36.96 -19.67
N PRO A 393 21.05 37.89 -20.64
CA PRO A 393 21.89 37.83 -21.83
C PRO A 393 23.37 37.98 -21.44
N TYR A 394 24.21 37.10 -21.97
CA TYR A 394 25.66 37.18 -21.82
C TYR A 394 26.21 38.18 -22.85
N VAL A 395 26.74 39.30 -22.40
CA VAL A 395 27.23 40.37 -23.27
C VAL A 395 28.75 40.53 -23.10
N VAL A 396 29.50 40.33 -24.19
CA VAL A 396 30.94 40.57 -24.23
C VAL A 396 31.22 41.63 -25.28
N ASN A 397 31.82 42.75 -24.89
CA ASN A 397 32.16 43.86 -25.79
C ASN A 397 30.98 44.37 -26.64
N GLY A 398 29.77 44.37 -26.08
CA GLY A 398 28.56 44.85 -26.75
C GLY A 398 27.86 43.83 -27.67
N VAL A 399 28.38 42.60 -27.78
CA VAL A 399 27.76 41.51 -28.54
C VAL A 399 27.09 40.53 -27.58
N VAL A 400 25.81 40.24 -27.82
CA VAL A 400 25.05 39.22 -27.07
C VAL A 400 25.45 37.84 -27.58
N SER A 401 26.06 37.03 -26.70
CA SER A 401 26.58 35.69 -26.98
C SER A 401 25.86 34.64 -26.14
N GLY A 402 24.53 34.58 -26.24
CA GLY A 402 23.68 33.62 -25.52
C GLY A 402 23.28 34.10 -24.11
N THR A 403 23.06 33.16 -23.19
CA THR A 403 22.72 33.45 -21.78
C THR A 403 23.92 33.20 -20.85
N VAL A 404 23.92 33.81 -19.67
CA VAL A 404 24.97 33.57 -18.65
C VAL A 404 25.06 32.08 -18.31
N LEU A 405 23.91 31.40 -18.22
CA LEU A 405 23.83 29.96 -18.00
C LEU A 405 24.63 29.17 -19.04
N GLN A 406 24.43 29.43 -20.33
CA GLN A 406 25.13 28.70 -21.41
C GLN A 406 26.64 28.96 -21.38
N ALA A 407 27.05 30.16 -20.97
CA ALA A 407 28.44 30.51 -20.88
C ALA A 407 29.13 29.86 -19.65
N VAL A 408 28.41 29.70 -18.53
CA VAL A 408 28.94 29.13 -17.27
C VAL A 408 29.00 27.60 -17.27
N LEU A 409 28.04 26.91 -17.89
CA LEU A 409 27.93 25.44 -17.88
C LEU A 409 29.22 24.68 -18.23
N PRO A 410 30.03 25.07 -19.25
CA PRO A 410 31.27 24.38 -19.57
C PRO A 410 32.34 24.45 -18.47
N PHE A 411 32.25 25.42 -17.57
CA PHE A 411 33.23 25.65 -16.49
C PHE A 411 32.73 25.18 -15.12
N ALA A 412 31.42 25.01 -14.98
CA ALA A 412 30.81 24.48 -13.77
C ALA A 412 30.93 22.95 -13.74
N PRO A 413 31.28 22.33 -12.60
CA PRO A 413 31.22 20.87 -12.45
C PRO A 413 29.77 20.39 -12.29
N VAL A 414 28.88 20.76 -13.22
CA VAL A 414 27.45 20.42 -13.22
C VAL A 414 27.03 20.08 -14.64
N LYS A 415 26.26 19.01 -14.82
CA LYS A 415 25.73 18.61 -16.13
C LYS A 415 24.49 19.39 -16.54
N GLU A 416 23.59 19.65 -15.58
CA GLU A 416 22.33 20.35 -15.82
C GLU A 416 21.94 21.24 -14.64
N ILE A 417 21.48 22.47 -14.93
CA ILE A 417 20.92 23.39 -13.94
C ILE A 417 19.44 23.58 -14.25
N ARG A 418 18.58 23.42 -13.24
CA ARG A 418 17.12 23.55 -13.33
C ARG A 418 16.60 24.49 -12.24
N MET A 419 15.45 25.10 -12.50
CA MET A 419 14.76 25.96 -11.54
C MET A 419 13.75 25.15 -10.71
N SER A 420 13.62 25.47 -9.43
CA SER A 420 12.55 24.96 -8.56
C SER A 420 12.02 26.08 -7.66
N PHE A 421 10.69 26.17 -7.53
CA PHE A 421 10.03 27.12 -6.62
C PHE A 421 10.07 26.67 -5.15
N ALA A 422 10.62 25.49 -4.85
CA ALA A 422 10.83 25.04 -3.47
C ALA A 422 12.05 25.67 -2.80
N LEU A 423 12.86 26.40 -3.58
CA LEU A 423 14.01 27.18 -3.14
C LEU A 423 13.70 28.67 -3.29
N THR A 424 14.18 29.49 -2.37
CA THR A 424 13.88 30.93 -2.33
C THR A 424 15.14 31.74 -2.08
N GLY A 425 15.32 32.84 -2.81
CA GLY A 425 16.44 33.76 -2.58
C GLY A 425 17.78 33.16 -3.00
N ASN A 426 18.83 33.34 -2.21
CA ASN A 426 20.17 32.84 -2.53
C ASN A 426 20.37 31.38 -2.06
N GLU A 427 19.61 30.44 -2.63
CA GLU A 427 19.66 29.02 -2.28
C GLU A 427 19.77 28.10 -3.50
N PHE A 428 20.59 27.04 -3.38
CA PHE A 428 20.68 25.97 -4.37
C PHE A 428 20.96 24.60 -3.75
N ILE A 429 20.62 23.55 -4.49
CA ILE A 429 20.93 22.15 -4.17
C ILE A 429 21.60 21.51 -5.39
N ALA A 430 22.68 20.76 -5.20
CA ALA A 430 23.30 19.96 -6.26
C ALA A 430 23.58 18.55 -5.78
N TYR A 431 23.38 17.55 -6.64
CA TYR A 431 23.67 16.15 -6.30
C TYR A 431 24.11 15.32 -7.51
N VAL A 432 24.89 14.28 -7.23
CA VAL A 432 25.15 13.19 -8.17
C VAL A 432 23.99 12.20 -8.07
N ARG A 433 23.29 11.96 -9.19
CA ARG A 433 22.14 11.06 -9.27
C ARG A 433 22.61 9.61 -9.33
N ARG A 434 23.13 9.12 -8.21
CA ARG A 434 23.62 7.75 -8.03
C ARG A 434 23.11 7.19 -6.71
N ARG A 435 22.61 5.95 -6.74
CA ARG A 435 21.91 5.31 -5.61
C ARG A 435 22.76 5.15 -4.35
N ASP A 436 24.07 5.04 -4.51
CA ASP A 436 25.03 5.02 -3.42
C ASP A 436 25.18 6.40 -2.76
N VAL A 437 25.13 7.50 -3.52
CA VAL A 437 25.29 8.88 -3.01
C VAL A 437 24.00 9.40 -2.38
N ILE A 438 22.88 9.34 -3.11
CA ILE A 438 21.57 9.80 -2.66
C ILE A 438 20.50 8.80 -3.13
N SER A 439 19.71 8.32 -2.19
CA SER A 439 18.63 7.37 -2.48
C SER A 439 17.40 7.70 -1.64
N PRO A 440 16.25 7.95 -2.28
CA PRO A 440 14.96 7.79 -1.61
C PRO A 440 14.81 6.35 -1.13
N LEU A 441 14.31 6.17 0.08
CA LEU A 441 13.99 4.87 0.64
C LEU A 441 12.48 4.69 0.55
N VAL A 442 12.00 3.77 -0.27
CA VAL A 442 10.56 3.56 -0.48
C VAL A 442 10.16 2.23 0.13
N GLY A 443 9.50 2.28 1.28
CA GLY A 443 8.91 1.13 1.95
C GLY A 443 7.53 0.77 1.40
N MET A 444 6.76 1.79 1.03
CA MET A 444 5.44 1.66 0.43
C MET A 444 5.14 2.90 -0.41
N ALA A 445 4.76 2.68 -1.68
CA ALA A 445 4.31 3.76 -2.55
C ALA A 445 3.02 4.40 -2.02
N VAL A 446 2.71 5.61 -2.50
CA VAL A 446 1.47 6.31 -2.16
C VAL A 446 0.27 5.48 -2.61
N GLY A 447 -0.57 5.08 -1.65
CA GLY A 447 -1.82 4.37 -1.90
C GLY A 447 -3.00 5.06 -1.22
N VAL A 448 -4.17 4.95 -1.84
CA VAL A 448 -5.44 5.44 -1.28
C VAL A 448 -6.35 4.25 -1.00
N VAL A 449 -6.81 4.12 0.24
CA VAL A 449 -7.66 3.01 0.69
C VAL A 449 -8.95 3.56 1.31
N PRO A 450 -10.13 3.08 0.91
CA PRO A 450 -11.38 3.46 1.54
C PRO A 450 -11.50 2.79 2.91
N LEU A 451 -11.92 3.54 3.93
CA LEU A 451 -12.20 2.99 5.25
C LEU A 451 -13.59 2.32 5.28
N PRO A 452 -13.75 1.17 5.95
CA PRO A 452 -15.02 0.46 6.01
C PRO A 452 -16.09 1.31 6.72
N ARG A 453 -17.33 1.16 6.26
CA ARG A 453 -18.49 1.89 6.78
C ARG A 453 -19.39 0.92 7.55
N PRO A 454 -19.24 0.81 8.89
CA PRO A 454 -20.03 -0.15 9.67
C PRO A 454 -21.51 0.22 9.76
N LEU A 455 -21.90 1.47 9.47
CA LEU A 455 -23.28 1.94 9.51
C LEU A 455 -23.63 2.78 8.26
N PRO A 456 -24.92 2.84 7.84
CA PRO A 456 -25.32 3.53 6.61
C PRO A 456 -25.13 5.05 6.65
N ASN A 457 -25.14 5.60 7.86
CA ASN A 457 -24.99 7.02 8.16
C ASN A 457 -23.54 7.46 8.44
N VAL A 458 -22.57 6.55 8.30
CA VAL A 458 -21.15 6.88 8.48
C VAL A 458 -20.65 7.60 7.23
N ASN A 459 -19.85 8.63 7.41
CA ASN A 459 -19.25 9.40 6.31
C ASN A 459 -18.35 8.51 5.45
N TYR A 460 -18.16 8.90 4.19
CA TYR A 460 -17.20 8.25 3.31
C TYR A 460 -15.82 8.78 3.68
N ASN A 461 -14.96 7.92 4.24
CA ASN A 461 -13.61 8.30 4.64
C ASN A 461 -12.59 7.47 3.86
N PHE A 462 -11.51 8.12 3.46
CA PHE A 462 -10.41 7.54 2.71
C PHE A 462 -9.10 7.85 3.43
N GLN A 463 -8.20 6.88 3.43
CA GLN A 463 -6.86 6.98 3.98
C GLN A 463 -5.84 6.98 2.85
N ILE A 464 -4.97 7.98 2.84
CA ILE A 464 -3.78 8.08 2.01
C ILE A 464 -2.60 7.66 2.88
N MET A 465 -1.76 6.75 2.38
CA MET A 465 -0.58 6.29 3.11
C MET A 465 0.61 6.09 2.17
N SER A 466 1.80 6.48 2.61
CA SER A 466 3.09 6.12 1.99
C SER A 466 4.15 5.93 3.07
N ALA A 467 5.19 5.14 2.78
CA ALA A 467 6.33 4.95 3.68
C ALA A 467 7.61 5.30 2.91
N GLU A 468 8.19 6.46 3.22
CA GLU A 468 9.25 7.08 2.43
C GLU A 468 10.30 7.73 3.34
N GLY A 469 11.58 7.53 3.01
CA GLY A 469 12.73 8.12 3.67
C GLY A 469 13.72 8.69 2.66
N LEU A 470 14.76 9.35 3.14
CA LEU A 470 15.87 9.82 2.33
C LEU A 470 17.17 9.35 2.97
N GLN A 471 18.06 8.79 2.16
CA GLN A 471 19.41 8.42 2.55
C GLN A 471 20.41 9.20 1.72
N ILE A 472 21.40 9.77 2.40
CA ILE A 472 22.60 10.37 1.78
C ILE A 472 23.81 9.76 2.47
N THR A 473 24.69 9.13 1.71
CA THR A 473 25.91 8.53 2.28
C THR A 473 27.11 9.47 2.09
N ALA A 474 28.14 9.20 2.87
CA ALA A 474 29.49 9.74 2.67
C ALA A 474 30.47 8.55 2.61
N ASP A 475 31.62 8.77 2.00
CA ASP A 475 32.73 7.80 2.06
C ASP A 475 33.42 7.82 3.44
N ASP A 476 34.40 6.94 3.61
CA ASP A 476 35.26 6.81 4.80
C ASP A 476 36.00 8.11 5.16
N GLN A 477 36.40 8.89 4.15
CA GLN A 477 37.01 10.21 4.27
C GLN A 477 35.97 11.32 4.53
N GLY A 478 34.69 10.95 4.68
CA GLY A 478 33.58 11.85 4.92
C GLY A 478 33.20 12.70 3.70
N LEU A 479 33.67 12.38 2.49
CA LEU A 479 33.31 13.07 1.26
C LEU A 479 31.90 12.66 0.82
N SER A 480 31.14 13.60 0.27
CA SER A 480 29.79 13.32 -0.23
C SER A 480 29.51 14.02 -1.54
N GLY A 481 28.70 13.37 -2.38
CA GLY A 481 28.26 13.88 -3.67
C GLY A 481 27.00 14.76 -3.62
N VAL A 482 26.60 15.25 -2.43
CA VAL A 482 25.45 16.16 -2.25
C VAL A 482 25.90 17.47 -1.64
N VAL A 483 25.47 18.58 -2.24
CA VAL A 483 25.81 19.95 -1.83
C VAL A 483 24.55 20.77 -1.66
N TYR A 484 24.52 21.57 -0.60
CA TYR A 484 23.52 22.61 -0.35
C TYR A 484 24.22 23.94 -0.14
N GLY A 485 23.83 24.95 -0.91
CA GLY A 485 24.32 26.32 -0.76
C GLY A 485 23.21 27.25 -0.31
N ALA A 486 23.47 28.04 0.71
CA ALA A 486 22.56 29.06 1.21
C ALA A 486 23.34 30.12 2.01
N ASN A 487 22.68 31.22 2.37
CA ASN A 487 23.20 32.12 3.40
C ASN A 487 23.09 31.42 4.76
N LEU A 488 24.18 30.80 5.21
CA LEU A 488 24.24 30.10 6.50
C LEU A 488 24.72 31.10 7.55
N ALA A 489 23.99 31.17 8.67
CA ALA A 489 24.28 32.08 9.77
C ALA A 489 25.61 31.77 10.46
#